data_AF-A0A939YVM1-F1
#
_entry.id   AF-A0A939YVM1-F1
#
_cell.length_a   1.000
_cell.length_b   1.000
_cell.length_c   1.000
_cell.angle_alpha   90.00
_cell.angle_beta   90.00
_cell.angle_gamma   90.00
#
_symmetry.space_group_name_H-M   'P 1'
#
loop_
_entity.id
_entity.type
_entity.pdbx_description
1 polymer ?
#
loop_
_entity_poly.entity_id
_entity_poly.type
_entity_poly.pdbx_seq_one_letter_code
_entity_poly.pdbx_strand_id
1 'polypeptide(L)'
;MKQTKQVYCGSVPIGGGAPVSIQSMTNTDTRDANKTLEQIKKLADAGCQIIRCAVPDMEAAKAFAKIKAGSPIPVVADIHFDYRLALAAMENGADKIRINPGNIGSEDRVAAVLEKAKACGIPVRIGVNSGSLEKEVLEKYGGVTAQGLCESALKAVAYAQSFGFEDIVVSLKSSDVAMNHEAHKLFREQSDRPLHIGLTESGVGRMAELKSTAALGALLLDGIGDTMRISLTGDPVREVLLAKDLLTACGKRRAGIDFISCPTCGRTQVDLPAIAENIERALQPLSEKLAAEGRFIKVAVMGCAVNGPGEAREAD
;
A
#
# COMPACT_ATOMS: atom_id res chain seq x y z
N MET A 1 19.97 -1.76 2.01
CA MET A 1 18.75 -2.03 1.22
C MET A 1 19.15 -2.16 -0.24
N LYS A 2 18.67 -3.20 -0.95
CA LYS A 2 18.83 -3.32 -2.40
C LYS A 2 17.98 -2.22 -3.06
N GLN A 3 18.59 -1.34 -3.83
CA GLN A 3 17.86 -0.23 -4.45
C GLN A 3 16.92 -0.78 -5.53
N THR A 4 15.67 -0.33 -5.49
CA THR A 4 14.64 -0.71 -6.48
C THR A 4 14.69 0.21 -7.69
N LYS A 5 14.19 -0.26 -8.83
CA LYS A 5 13.89 0.64 -9.95
C LYS A 5 12.83 1.66 -9.50
N GLN A 6 12.96 2.88 -10.00
CA GLN A 6 11.95 3.91 -9.80
C GLN A 6 10.92 3.86 -10.92
N VAL A 7 9.64 3.89 -10.55
CA VAL A 7 8.50 3.93 -11.46
C VAL A 7 7.58 5.08 -11.04
N TYR A 8 6.94 5.76 -11.98
CA TYR A 8 6.04 6.87 -11.70
C TYR A 8 4.58 6.49 -11.94
N CYS A 9 3.73 6.67 -10.94
CA CYS A 9 2.28 6.58 -11.08
C CYS A 9 1.72 8.00 -11.12
N GLY A 10 1.47 8.54 -12.32
CA GLY A 10 1.24 9.98 -12.49
C GLY A 10 2.46 10.75 -11.97
N SER A 11 2.26 11.69 -11.04
CA SER A 11 3.34 12.45 -10.41
C SER A 11 4.01 11.76 -9.21
N VAL A 12 3.53 10.58 -8.77
CA VAL A 12 4.00 9.95 -7.54
C VAL A 12 5.09 8.91 -7.85
N PRO A 13 6.34 9.10 -7.37
CA PRO A 13 7.40 8.11 -7.52
C PRO A 13 7.18 6.90 -6.60
N ILE A 14 7.47 5.71 -7.11
CA ILE A 14 7.43 4.44 -6.40
C ILE A 14 8.78 3.75 -6.61
N GLY A 15 9.46 3.42 -5.50
CA GLY A 15 10.79 2.82 -5.53
C GLY A 15 11.91 3.81 -5.80
N GLY A 16 13.12 3.30 -6.05
CA GLY A 16 14.33 4.12 -6.24
C GLY A 16 14.80 4.86 -4.98
N GLY A 17 14.27 4.52 -3.80
CA GLY A 17 14.51 5.26 -2.56
C GLY A 17 13.47 6.37 -2.27
N ALA A 18 12.42 6.48 -3.08
CA ALA A 18 11.29 7.36 -2.77
C ALA A 18 10.59 6.94 -1.47
N PRO A 19 9.96 7.88 -0.73
CA PRO A 19 9.15 7.56 0.43
C PRO A 19 8.04 6.56 0.10
N VAL A 20 7.77 5.60 1.00
CA VAL A 20 6.71 4.61 0.82
C VAL A 20 5.37 5.31 0.67
N SER A 21 4.77 5.22 -0.52
CA SER A 21 3.52 5.91 -0.82
C SER A 21 2.32 5.12 -0.29
N ILE A 22 1.36 5.84 0.30
CA ILE A 22 0.11 5.25 0.81
C ILE A 22 -0.92 5.20 -0.33
N GLN A 23 -1.44 4.01 -0.60
CA GLN A 23 -2.56 3.81 -1.51
C GLN A 23 -3.80 3.34 -0.77
N SER A 24 -4.96 3.62 -1.35
CA SER A 24 -6.23 3.01 -0.95
C SER A 24 -7.02 2.60 -2.21
N MET A 25 -8.24 2.12 -2.03
CA MET A 25 -9.15 1.75 -3.10
C MET A 25 -10.54 2.28 -2.78
N THR A 26 -11.21 2.85 -3.78
CA THR A 26 -12.61 3.24 -3.64
C THR A 26 -13.49 2.00 -3.47
N ASN A 27 -14.59 2.16 -2.74
CA ASN A 27 -15.63 1.14 -2.61
C ASN A 27 -16.99 1.62 -3.17
N THR A 28 -17.00 2.79 -3.82
CA THR A 28 -18.12 3.27 -4.63
C THR A 28 -18.18 2.52 -5.96
N ASP A 29 -19.34 2.57 -6.61
CA ASP A 29 -19.49 2.14 -7.98
C ASP A 29 -18.81 3.16 -8.92
N THR A 30 -17.77 2.74 -9.64
CA THR A 30 -17.01 3.57 -10.57
C THR A 30 -17.87 4.20 -11.67
N ARG A 31 -19.00 3.59 -12.04
CA ARG A 31 -19.96 4.15 -13.01
C ARG A 31 -20.54 5.48 -12.50
N ASP A 32 -20.68 5.63 -11.19
CA ASP A 32 -20.98 6.91 -10.56
C ASP A 32 -19.69 7.70 -10.33
N ALA A 33 -19.25 8.40 -11.38
CA ALA A 33 -18.05 9.22 -11.37
C ALA A 33 -18.10 10.33 -10.30
N ASN A 34 -19.27 10.90 -10.01
CA ASN A 34 -19.39 11.99 -9.03
C ASN A 34 -19.16 11.46 -7.61
N LYS A 35 -19.87 10.39 -7.24
CA LYS A 35 -19.72 9.76 -5.92
C LYS A 35 -18.31 9.21 -5.71
N THR A 36 -17.72 8.66 -6.77
CA THR A 36 -16.34 8.17 -6.75
C THR A 36 -15.35 9.33 -6.55
N LEU A 37 -15.51 10.45 -7.26
CA LEU A 37 -14.70 11.66 -7.06
C LEU A 37 -14.80 12.23 -5.65
N GLU A 38 -16.00 12.27 -5.06
CA GLU A 38 -16.18 12.71 -3.67
C GLU A 38 -15.41 11.83 -2.69
N GLN A 39 -15.46 10.51 -2.87
CA GLN A 39 -14.68 9.59 -2.03
C GLN A 39 -13.17 9.74 -2.26
N ILE A 40 -12.73 9.93 -3.50
CA ILE A 40 -11.31 10.18 -3.82
C ILE A 40 -10.81 11.42 -3.08
N LYS A 41 -11.57 12.53 -3.09
CA LYS A 41 -11.20 13.76 -2.38
C LYS A 41 -11.03 13.52 -0.88
N LYS A 42 -12.01 12.84 -0.24
CA LYS A 42 -11.92 12.45 1.18
C LYS A 42 -10.68 11.61 1.48
N LEU A 43 -10.34 10.67 0.60
CA LEU A 43 -9.15 9.84 0.76
C LEU A 43 -7.85 10.64 0.57
N ALA A 44 -7.81 11.55 -0.40
CA ALA A 44 -6.69 12.45 -0.60
C ALA A 44 -6.48 13.36 0.63
N ASP A 45 -7.55 13.94 1.17
CA ASP A 45 -7.54 14.77 2.38
C ASP A 45 -7.02 13.97 3.60
N ALA A 46 -7.33 12.67 3.69
CA ALA A 46 -6.81 11.78 4.73
C ALA A 46 -5.31 11.45 4.56
N GLY A 47 -4.72 11.70 3.38
CA GLY A 47 -3.31 11.44 3.06
C GLY A 47 -3.07 10.29 2.08
N CYS A 48 -4.10 9.81 1.38
CA CYS A 48 -3.93 8.87 0.27
C CYS A 48 -3.19 9.54 -0.88
N GLN A 49 -2.18 8.87 -1.44
CA GLN A 49 -1.35 9.44 -2.50
C GLN A 49 -1.62 8.82 -3.87
N ILE A 50 -2.17 7.61 -3.92
CA ILE A 50 -2.55 6.93 -5.15
C ILE A 50 -3.85 6.19 -4.87
N ILE A 51 -4.88 6.43 -5.69
CA ILE A 51 -6.20 5.81 -5.51
C ILE A 51 -6.46 4.77 -6.58
N ARG A 52 -7.04 3.63 -6.19
CA ARG A 52 -7.46 2.58 -7.12
C ARG A 52 -8.98 2.54 -7.24
N CYS A 53 -9.50 2.37 -8.45
CA CYS A 53 -10.92 2.15 -8.72
C CYS A 53 -11.12 0.83 -9.45
N ALA A 54 -12.18 0.08 -9.11
CA ALA A 54 -12.55 -1.14 -9.81
C ALA A 54 -13.13 -0.81 -11.20
N VAL A 55 -12.80 -1.59 -12.22
CA VAL A 55 -13.38 -1.44 -13.56
C VAL A 55 -14.06 -2.76 -13.96
N PRO A 56 -15.30 -2.98 -13.51
CA PRO A 56 -16.02 -4.22 -13.80
C PRO A 56 -16.54 -4.30 -15.25
N ASP A 57 -16.77 -3.15 -15.90
CA ASP A 57 -17.38 -3.07 -17.23
C ASP A 57 -16.89 -1.82 -18.02
N MET A 58 -17.36 -1.70 -19.26
CA MET A 58 -16.96 -0.63 -20.18
C MET A 58 -17.52 0.75 -19.76
N GLU A 59 -18.64 0.78 -19.03
CA GLU A 59 -19.20 2.03 -18.50
C GLU A 59 -18.28 2.59 -17.41
N ALA A 60 -17.82 1.73 -16.49
CA ALA A 60 -16.81 2.09 -15.51
C ALA A 60 -15.49 2.51 -16.18
N ALA A 61 -15.07 1.86 -17.27
CA ALA A 61 -13.86 2.24 -18.00
C ALA A 61 -13.98 3.63 -18.63
N LYS A 62 -15.15 4.00 -19.17
CA LYS A 62 -15.41 5.34 -19.72
C LYS A 62 -15.52 6.41 -18.64
N ALA A 63 -16.05 6.06 -17.45
CA ALA A 63 -16.15 6.98 -16.33
C ALA A 63 -14.78 7.52 -15.85
N PHE A 64 -13.69 6.81 -16.16
CA PHE A 64 -12.32 7.26 -15.86
C PHE A 64 -11.98 8.63 -16.45
N ALA A 65 -12.51 9.02 -17.61
CA ALA A 65 -12.20 10.34 -18.19
C ALA A 65 -12.61 11.47 -17.24
N LYS A 66 -13.81 11.35 -16.67
CA LYS A 66 -14.34 12.30 -15.69
C LYS A 66 -13.64 12.18 -14.34
N ILE A 67 -13.40 10.96 -13.86
CA ILE A 67 -12.71 10.71 -12.59
C ILE A 67 -11.28 11.25 -12.64
N LYS A 68 -10.55 10.99 -13.72
CA LYS A 68 -9.18 11.47 -13.89
C LYS A 68 -9.12 12.99 -13.94
N ALA A 69 -10.02 13.64 -14.68
CA ALA A 69 -10.06 15.09 -14.77
C ALA A 69 -10.35 15.78 -13.42
N GLY A 70 -11.10 15.14 -12.53
CA GLY A 70 -11.47 15.69 -11.23
C GLY A 70 -10.64 15.21 -10.04
N SER A 71 -9.76 14.21 -10.22
CA SER A 71 -9.02 13.59 -9.12
C SER A 71 -7.80 14.43 -8.71
N PRO A 72 -7.60 14.73 -7.42
CA PRO A 72 -6.40 15.41 -6.93
C PRO A 72 -5.16 14.51 -6.88
N ILE A 73 -5.33 13.19 -7.06
CA ILE A 73 -4.26 12.18 -6.95
C ILE A 73 -4.30 11.18 -8.12
N PRO A 74 -3.19 10.50 -8.45
CA PRO A 74 -3.15 9.48 -9.51
C PRO A 74 -4.18 8.36 -9.32
N VAL A 75 -4.85 7.97 -10.41
CA VAL A 75 -5.94 6.99 -10.44
C VAL A 75 -5.50 5.70 -11.15
N VAL A 76 -5.61 4.59 -10.44
CA VAL A 76 -5.25 3.24 -10.90
C VAL A 76 -6.51 2.47 -11.31
N ALA A 77 -6.52 1.90 -12.51
CA ALA A 77 -7.60 0.99 -12.93
C ALA A 77 -7.32 -0.44 -12.48
N ASP A 78 -8.26 -1.06 -11.78
CA ASP A 78 -8.17 -2.45 -11.33
C ASP A 78 -8.93 -3.38 -12.29
N ILE A 79 -8.17 -4.11 -13.11
CA ILE A 79 -8.71 -4.99 -14.15
C ILE A 79 -8.51 -6.45 -13.72
N HIS A 80 -9.58 -7.25 -13.83
CA HIS A 80 -9.54 -8.66 -13.47
C HIS A 80 -9.39 -9.57 -14.68
N PHE A 81 -10.23 -9.41 -15.72
CA PHE A 81 -10.33 -10.42 -16.80
C PHE A 81 -10.26 -9.82 -18.20
N ASP A 82 -11.07 -8.79 -18.49
CA ASP A 82 -11.21 -8.30 -19.86
C ASP A 82 -10.15 -7.24 -20.19
N TYR A 83 -9.19 -7.62 -21.05
CA TYR A 83 -8.13 -6.73 -21.53
C TYR A 83 -8.67 -5.47 -22.22
N ARG A 84 -9.86 -5.52 -22.83
CA ARG A 84 -10.47 -4.35 -23.49
C ARG A 84 -10.81 -3.26 -22.49
N LEU A 85 -11.10 -3.62 -21.24
CA LEU A 85 -11.32 -2.67 -20.15
C LEU A 85 -10.02 -1.98 -19.76
N ALA A 86 -8.88 -2.69 -19.78
CA ALA A 86 -7.57 -2.09 -19.56
C ALA A 86 -7.25 -1.07 -20.66
N LEU A 87 -7.45 -1.43 -21.93
CA LEU A 87 -7.24 -0.53 -23.07
C LEU A 87 -8.11 0.73 -22.95
N ALA A 88 -9.41 0.55 -22.69
CA ALA A 88 -10.34 1.67 -22.54
C ALA A 88 -10.00 2.55 -21.32
N ALA A 89 -9.60 1.97 -20.19
CA ALA A 89 -9.22 2.77 -19.02
C ALA A 89 -7.97 3.63 -19.30
N MET A 90 -7.00 3.11 -20.06
CA MET A 90 -5.82 3.87 -20.50
C MET A 90 -6.20 5.01 -21.45
N GLU A 91 -7.10 4.76 -22.40
CA GLU A 91 -7.64 5.79 -23.31
C GLU A 91 -8.39 6.90 -22.57
N ASN A 92 -9.01 6.55 -21.44
CA ASN A 92 -9.71 7.48 -20.57
C ASN A 92 -8.82 8.07 -19.45
N GLY A 93 -7.49 7.90 -19.54
CA GLY A 93 -6.52 8.64 -18.72
C GLY A 93 -6.11 7.99 -17.40
N ALA A 94 -6.25 6.67 -17.24
CA ALA A 94 -5.69 5.97 -16.07
C ALA A 94 -4.18 6.21 -15.95
N ASP A 95 -3.69 6.50 -14.73
CA ASP A 95 -2.27 6.75 -14.46
C ASP A 95 -1.44 5.47 -14.27
N LYS A 96 -2.12 4.34 -14.06
CA LYS A 96 -1.54 3.01 -13.88
C LYS A 96 -2.63 1.96 -14.07
N ILE A 97 -2.28 0.79 -14.56
CA ILE A 97 -3.18 -0.37 -14.62
C ILE A 97 -2.73 -1.43 -13.62
N ARG A 98 -3.65 -2.07 -12.91
CA ARG A 98 -3.38 -3.36 -12.28
C ARG A 98 -4.00 -4.46 -13.12
N ILE A 99 -3.19 -5.46 -13.44
CA ILE A 99 -3.65 -6.74 -13.99
C ILE A 99 -3.14 -7.90 -13.14
N ASN A 100 -3.80 -9.04 -13.27
CA ASN A 100 -3.19 -10.34 -13.01
C ASN A 100 -3.09 -11.07 -14.37
N PRO A 101 -1.89 -11.26 -14.94
CA PRO A 101 -1.72 -11.90 -16.23
C PRO A 101 -2.47 -13.25 -16.35
N GLY A 102 -2.46 -14.07 -15.30
CA GLY A 102 -3.16 -15.36 -15.29
C GLY A 102 -4.68 -15.26 -15.49
N ASN A 103 -5.29 -14.11 -15.17
CA ASN A 103 -6.73 -13.88 -15.34
C ASN A 103 -7.08 -13.17 -16.67
N ILE A 104 -6.15 -12.45 -17.28
CA ILE A 104 -6.37 -11.73 -18.55
C ILE A 104 -6.52 -12.71 -19.72
N GLY A 105 -5.88 -13.88 -19.61
CA GLY A 105 -6.00 -14.97 -20.57
C GLY A 105 -4.78 -15.09 -21.47
N SER A 106 -4.99 -15.16 -22.78
CA SER A 106 -3.92 -15.47 -23.74
C SER A 106 -2.79 -14.44 -23.76
N GLU A 107 -1.62 -14.91 -24.19
CA GLU A 107 -0.40 -14.11 -24.35
C GLU A 107 -0.64 -12.82 -25.15
N ASP A 108 -1.34 -12.92 -26.29
CA ASP A 108 -1.70 -11.78 -27.15
C ASP A 108 -2.49 -10.70 -26.41
N ARG A 109 -3.37 -11.09 -25.48
CA ARG A 109 -4.19 -10.12 -24.71
C ARG A 109 -3.34 -9.38 -23.70
N VAL A 110 -2.42 -10.08 -23.03
CA VAL A 110 -1.49 -9.45 -22.09
C VAL A 110 -0.53 -8.53 -22.87
N ALA A 111 -0.03 -8.98 -24.02
CA ALA A 111 0.82 -8.18 -24.90
C ALA A 111 0.13 -6.87 -25.32
N ALA A 112 -1.13 -6.94 -25.77
CA ALA A 112 -1.91 -5.75 -26.13
C ALA A 112 -2.03 -4.74 -24.98
N VAL A 113 -2.18 -5.21 -23.73
CA VAL A 113 -2.20 -4.32 -22.55
C VAL A 113 -0.83 -3.68 -22.31
N LEU A 114 0.25 -4.45 -22.39
CA LEU A 114 1.61 -3.94 -22.17
C LEU A 114 2.03 -2.95 -23.26
N GLU A 115 1.71 -3.23 -24.52
CA GLU A 115 1.96 -2.33 -25.66
C GLU A 115 1.20 -1.02 -25.51
N LYS A 116 -0.08 -1.08 -25.15
CA LYS A 116 -0.88 0.13 -24.89
C LYS A 116 -0.35 0.91 -23.70
N ALA A 117 0.01 0.25 -22.60
CA ALA A 117 0.58 0.89 -21.43
C ALA A 117 1.90 1.61 -21.76
N LYS A 118 2.75 0.96 -22.56
CA LYS A 118 3.99 1.56 -23.07
C LYS A 118 3.73 2.78 -23.94
N ALA A 119 2.77 2.70 -24.86
CA ALA A 119 2.38 3.81 -25.73
C ALA A 119 1.80 4.99 -24.94
N CYS A 120 1.09 4.73 -23.85
CA CYS A 120 0.56 5.74 -22.94
C CYS A 120 1.61 6.25 -21.92
N GLY A 121 2.78 5.61 -21.81
CA GLY A 121 3.81 5.97 -20.84
C GLY A 121 3.38 5.77 -19.38
N ILE A 122 2.52 4.77 -19.11
CA ILE A 122 2.04 4.49 -17.75
C ILE A 122 2.52 3.11 -17.27
N PRO A 123 2.74 2.95 -15.95
CA PRO A 123 3.16 1.67 -15.40
C PRO A 123 2.03 0.64 -15.33
N VAL A 124 2.45 -0.61 -15.18
CA VAL A 124 1.56 -1.75 -14.89
C VAL A 124 1.95 -2.37 -13.55
N ARG A 125 0.96 -2.58 -12.69
CA ARG A 125 1.11 -3.44 -11.51
C ARG A 125 0.71 -4.86 -11.86
N ILE A 126 1.66 -5.78 -11.78
CA ILE A 126 1.41 -7.24 -11.84
C ILE A 126 1.10 -7.71 -10.42
N GLY A 127 -0.13 -8.18 -10.21
CA GLY A 127 -0.59 -8.61 -8.89
C GLY A 127 -0.92 -10.10 -8.81
N VAL A 128 -0.04 -10.86 -8.16
CA VAL A 128 -0.19 -12.28 -7.86
C VAL A 128 -0.83 -12.44 -6.49
N ASN A 129 -1.87 -13.26 -6.40
CA ASN A 129 -2.58 -13.56 -5.16
C ASN A 129 -2.58 -15.08 -4.92
N SER A 130 -2.52 -15.50 -3.65
CA SER A 130 -2.59 -16.91 -3.25
C SER A 130 -3.83 -17.63 -3.78
N GLY A 131 -4.98 -16.95 -3.80
CA GLY A 131 -6.24 -17.52 -4.29
C GLY A 131 -6.35 -17.68 -5.80
N SER A 132 -5.39 -17.19 -6.58
CA SER A 132 -5.40 -17.25 -8.04
C SER A 132 -4.06 -17.70 -8.63
N LEU A 133 -3.34 -18.56 -7.91
CA LEU A 133 -2.12 -19.19 -8.41
C LEU A 133 -2.44 -20.17 -9.54
N GLU A 134 -1.53 -20.26 -10.51
CA GLU A 134 -1.64 -21.15 -11.65
C GLU A 134 -1.55 -22.62 -11.21
N LYS A 135 -2.32 -23.50 -11.87
CA LYS A 135 -2.37 -24.94 -11.52
C LYS A 135 -1.00 -25.60 -11.52
N GLU A 136 -0.17 -25.29 -12.51
CA GLU A 136 1.19 -25.82 -12.64
C GLU A 136 2.08 -25.45 -11.44
N VAL A 137 1.92 -24.24 -10.90
CA VAL A 137 2.66 -23.78 -9.72
C VAL A 137 2.14 -24.50 -8.47
N LEU A 138 0.83 -24.66 -8.34
CA LEU A 138 0.22 -25.41 -7.23
C LEU A 138 0.68 -26.87 -7.22
N GLU A 139 0.69 -27.53 -8.39
CA GLU A 139 1.13 -28.92 -8.54
C GLU A 139 2.62 -29.06 -8.22
N LYS A 140 3.47 -28.16 -8.73
CA LYS A 140 4.91 -28.16 -8.49
C LYS A 140 5.28 -28.04 -7.00
N TYR A 141 4.54 -27.21 -6.26
CA TYR A 141 4.83 -26.91 -4.85
C TYR A 141 3.93 -27.64 -3.85
N GLY A 142 3.02 -28.50 -4.33
CA GLY A 142 2.08 -29.24 -3.48
C GLY A 142 1.02 -28.36 -2.79
N GLY A 143 0.75 -27.17 -3.32
CA GLY A 143 -0.21 -26.20 -2.78
C GLY A 143 0.26 -24.76 -2.87
N VAL A 144 -0.43 -23.88 -2.15
CA VAL A 144 -0.08 -22.46 -2.04
C VAL A 144 1.12 -22.32 -1.11
N THR A 145 2.25 -21.85 -1.65
CA THR A 145 3.49 -21.64 -0.90
C THR A 145 4.09 -20.27 -1.20
N ALA A 146 4.98 -19.78 -0.33
CA ALA A 146 5.72 -18.54 -0.57
C ALA A 146 6.59 -18.63 -1.84
N GLN A 147 7.21 -19.78 -2.08
CA GLN A 147 8.00 -20.08 -3.27
C GLN A 147 7.13 -20.05 -4.53
N GLY A 148 5.94 -20.64 -4.49
CA GLY A 148 5.00 -20.61 -5.61
C GLY A 148 4.54 -19.19 -5.96
N LEU A 149 4.21 -18.37 -4.95
CA LEU A 149 3.90 -16.96 -5.15
C LEU A 149 5.06 -16.20 -5.79
N CYS A 150 6.27 -16.38 -5.27
CA CYS A 150 7.47 -15.75 -5.80
C CYS A 150 7.75 -16.17 -7.25
N GLU A 151 7.67 -17.46 -7.55
CA GLU A 151 7.87 -17.99 -8.91
C GLU A 151 6.85 -17.42 -9.91
N SER A 152 5.56 -17.41 -9.56
CA SER A 152 4.50 -16.84 -10.40
C SER A 152 4.78 -15.35 -10.69
N ALA A 153 5.16 -14.58 -9.66
CA ALA A 153 5.48 -13.16 -9.82
C ALA A 153 6.72 -12.93 -10.71
N LEU A 154 7.78 -13.72 -10.53
CA LEU A 154 9.00 -13.62 -11.34
C LEU A 154 8.73 -14.00 -12.81
N LYS A 155 7.96 -15.07 -13.05
CA LYS A 155 7.53 -15.48 -14.40
C LYS A 155 6.74 -14.36 -15.08
N ALA A 156 5.78 -13.76 -14.38
CA ALA A 156 4.98 -12.68 -14.92
C ALA A 156 5.80 -11.41 -15.22
N VAL A 157 6.79 -11.08 -14.39
CA VAL A 157 7.74 -9.99 -14.64
C VAL A 157 8.59 -10.30 -15.88
N ALA A 158 9.20 -11.49 -15.96
CA ALA A 158 10.02 -11.89 -17.10
C ALA A 158 9.22 -11.89 -18.41
N TYR A 159 7.96 -12.33 -18.34
CA TYR A 159 7.03 -12.27 -19.47
C TYR A 159 6.79 -10.83 -19.92
N ALA A 160 6.48 -9.90 -19.02
CA ALA A 160 6.32 -8.50 -19.42
C ALA A 160 7.61 -7.87 -19.98
N GLN A 161 8.78 -8.28 -19.46
CA GLN A 161 10.07 -7.85 -19.97
C GLN A 161 10.39 -8.38 -21.37
N SER A 162 9.88 -9.56 -21.77
CA SER A 162 10.09 -10.08 -23.13
C SER A 162 9.45 -9.20 -24.20
N PHE A 163 8.42 -8.42 -23.85
CA PHE A 163 7.82 -7.37 -24.69
C PHE A 163 8.52 -6.00 -24.53
N GLY A 164 9.65 -5.95 -23.81
CA GLY A 164 10.40 -4.72 -23.54
C GLY A 164 9.62 -3.71 -22.70
N PHE A 165 8.78 -4.19 -21.76
CA PHE A 165 8.06 -3.35 -20.81
C PHE A 165 8.77 -3.36 -19.44
N GLU A 166 9.20 -2.17 -18.99
CA GLU A 166 10.05 -2.03 -17.80
C GLU A 166 9.36 -1.33 -16.61
N ASP A 167 8.27 -0.59 -16.85
CA ASP A 167 7.55 0.18 -15.83
C ASP A 167 6.60 -0.69 -14.99
N ILE A 168 7.18 -1.66 -14.28
CA ILE A 168 6.46 -2.70 -13.56
C ILE A 168 6.53 -2.48 -12.05
N VAL A 169 5.38 -2.49 -11.40
CA VAL A 169 5.22 -2.66 -9.94
C VAL A 169 4.72 -4.08 -9.67
N VAL A 170 5.18 -4.74 -8.62
CA VAL A 170 4.75 -6.10 -8.29
C VAL A 170 4.03 -6.12 -6.94
N SER A 171 2.99 -6.94 -6.82
CA SER A 171 2.44 -7.30 -5.51
C SER A 171 2.25 -8.81 -5.42
N LEU A 172 2.70 -9.39 -4.31
CA LEU A 172 2.40 -10.76 -3.92
C LEU A 172 1.46 -10.66 -2.71
N LYS A 173 0.30 -11.30 -2.71
CA LYS A 173 -0.61 -11.23 -1.55
C LYS A 173 -1.05 -12.60 -1.10
N SER A 174 -0.86 -12.85 0.19
CA SER A 174 -1.47 -13.96 0.92
C SER A 174 -2.31 -13.38 2.07
N SER A 175 -3.26 -14.16 2.57
CA SER A 175 -4.00 -13.85 3.80
C SER A 175 -3.27 -14.35 5.06
N ASP A 176 -2.30 -15.25 4.88
CA ASP A 176 -1.39 -15.70 5.93
C ASP A 176 -0.20 -14.74 6.08
N VAL A 177 0.04 -14.29 7.32
CA VAL A 177 1.04 -13.25 7.63
C VAL A 177 2.46 -13.73 7.35
N ALA A 178 2.79 -14.96 7.77
CA ALA A 178 4.15 -15.50 7.64
C ALA A 178 4.49 -15.80 6.17
N MET A 179 3.58 -16.42 5.45
CA MET A 179 3.73 -16.68 4.02
C MET A 179 3.81 -15.38 3.21
N ASN A 180 3.01 -14.37 3.56
CA ASN A 180 3.09 -13.07 2.92
C ASN A 180 4.47 -12.45 3.11
N HIS A 181 5.01 -12.48 4.33
CA HIS A 181 6.36 -11.98 4.60
C HIS A 181 7.44 -12.72 3.79
N GLU A 182 7.45 -14.05 3.87
CA GLU A 182 8.46 -14.88 3.20
C GLU A 182 8.42 -14.74 1.66
N ALA A 183 7.22 -14.68 1.07
CA ALA A 183 7.08 -14.51 -0.39
C ALA A 183 7.70 -13.20 -0.89
N HIS A 184 7.51 -12.10 -0.15
CA HIS A 184 8.11 -10.81 -0.52
C HIS A 184 9.63 -10.78 -0.31
N LYS A 185 10.12 -11.43 0.74
CA LYS A 185 11.55 -11.56 0.99
C LYS A 185 12.24 -12.33 -0.13
N LEU A 186 11.72 -13.51 -0.49
CA LEU A 186 12.22 -14.31 -1.62
C LEU A 186 12.18 -13.54 -2.95
N PHE A 187 11.13 -12.77 -3.19
CA PHE A 187 11.02 -11.96 -4.40
C PHE A 187 12.06 -10.83 -4.43
N ARG A 188 12.26 -10.12 -3.31
CA ARG A 188 13.23 -9.02 -3.21
C ARG A 188 14.67 -9.50 -3.42
N GLU A 189 15.01 -10.71 -3.00
CA GLU A 189 16.34 -11.29 -3.24
C GLU A 189 16.62 -11.44 -4.74
N GLN A 190 15.58 -11.77 -5.53
CA GLN A 190 15.68 -12.12 -6.95
C GLN A 190 15.30 -10.97 -7.91
N SER A 191 14.64 -9.92 -7.43
CA SER A 191 14.15 -8.81 -8.28
C SER A 191 14.38 -7.42 -7.67
N ASP A 192 14.63 -6.45 -8.54
CA ASP A 192 14.76 -5.01 -8.22
C ASP A 192 13.46 -4.22 -8.44
N ARG A 193 12.35 -4.90 -8.83
CA ARG A 193 11.09 -4.20 -9.06
C ARG A 193 10.51 -3.61 -7.77
N PRO A 194 9.87 -2.42 -7.85
CA PRO A 194 9.16 -1.87 -6.71
C PRO A 194 8.00 -2.78 -6.29
N LEU A 195 7.84 -2.95 -4.98
CA LEU A 195 6.83 -3.79 -4.36
C LEU A 195 5.67 -2.94 -3.79
N HIS A 196 4.46 -3.27 -4.23
CA HIS A 196 3.23 -2.86 -3.56
C HIS A 196 2.90 -3.90 -2.48
N ILE A 197 3.16 -3.56 -1.22
CA ILE A 197 2.89 -4.45 -0.07
C ILE A 197 1.45 -4.28 0.41
N GLY A 198 0.85 -5.38 0.85
CA GLY A 198 -0.51 -5.39 1.36
C GLY A 198 -0.93 -6.80 1.74
N LEU A 199 -1.73 -6.94 2.79
CA LEU A 199 -2.38 -8.19 3.14
C LEU A 199 -3.76 -8.24 2.46
N THR A 200 -4.15 -9.40 1.95
CA THR A 200 -5.53 -9.61 1.45
C THR A 200 -6.37 -10.29 2.53
N GLU A 201 -7.70 -10.12 2.47
CA GLU A 201 -8.65 -10.84 3.32
C GLU A 201 -8.33 -10.76 4.83
N SER A 202 -7.94 -9.57 5.30
CA SER A 202 -7.47 -9.37 6.68
C SER A 202 -8.57 -9.58 7.73
N GLY A 203 -9.84 -9.63 7.32
CA GLY A 203 -11.00 -9.83 8.17
C GLY A 203 -11.70 -8.52 8.52
N VAL A 204 -12.26 -8.46 9.73
CA VAL A 204 -13.01 -7.29 10.24
C VAL A 204 -12.47 -6.83 11.59
N GLY A 205 -12.64 -5.53 11.86
CA GLY A 205 -12.32 -4.91 13.15
C GLY A 205 -10.87 -5.07 13.57
N ARG A 206 -10.64 -5.19 14.89
CA ARG A 206 -9.31 -5.23 15.52
C ARG A 206 -8.38 -6.28 14.93
N MET A 207 -8.87 -7.47 14.59
CA MET A 207 -8.01 -8.52 14.06
C MET A 207 -7.50 -8.20 12.65
N ALA A 208 -8.27 -7.49 11.84
CA ALA A 208 -7.83 -7.05 10.52
C ALA A 208 -6.71 -6.00 10.61
N GLU A 209 -6.84 -5.06 11.54
CA GLU A 209 -5.84 -4.05 11.81
C GLU A 209 -4.54 -4.71 12.33
N LEU A 210 -4.65 -5.64 13.29
CA LEU A 210 -3.51 -6.41 13.82
C LEU A 210 -2.80 -7.24 12.76
N LYS A 211 -3.54 -8.02 11.95
CA LYS A 211 -2.93 -8.83 10.88
C LYS A 211 -2.23 -7.96 9.84
N SER A 212 -2.86 -6.86 9.43
CA SER A 212 -2.30 -5.95 8.44
C SER A 212 -1.03 -5.29 8.95
N THR A 213 -1.05 -4.76 10.18
CA THR A 213 0.12 -4.09 10.78
C THR A 213 1.25 -5.07 11.08
N ALA A 214 0.96 -6.29 11.54
CA ALA A 214 1.97 -7.33 11.73
C ALA A 214 2.65 -7.71 10.40
N ALA A 215 1.87 -7.94 9.33
CA ALA A 215 2.40 -8.34 8.03
C ALA A 215 3.22 -7.23 7.37
N LEU A 216 2.68 -6.00 7.32
CA LEU A 216 3.33 -4.90 6.62
C LEU A 216 4.46 -4.30 7.47
N GLY A 217 4.31 -4.24 8.80
CA GLY A 217 5.34 -3.76 9.70
C GLY A 217 6.61 -4.60 9.62
N ALA A 218 6.49 -5.94 9.61
CA ALA A 218 7.63 -6.83 9.43
C ALA A 218 8.37 -6.56 8.11
N LEU A 219 7.63 -6.42 7.00
CA LEU A 219 8.21 -6.09 5.69
C LEU A 219 8.92 -4.72 5.71
N LEU A 220 8.29 -3.70 6.29
CA LEU A 220 8.85 -2.36 6.36
C LEU A 220 10.15 -2.32 7.18
N LEU A 221 10.21 -3.07 8.29
CA LEU A 221 11.41 -3.18 9.12
C LEU A 221 12.56 -3.86 8.37
N ASP A 222 12.26 -4.88 7.56
CA ASP A 222 13.24 -5.52 6.65
C ASP A 222 13.61 -4.62 5.45
N GLY A 223 12.95 -3.48 5.31
CA GLY A 223 13.17 -2.55 4.21
C GLY A 223 12.54 -2.97 2.90
N ILE A 224 11.47 -3.75 2.98
CA ILE A 224 10.70 -4.26 1.85
C ILE A 224 9.37 -3.51 1.75
N GLY A 225 9.14 -2.90 0.60
CA GLY A 225 7.90 -2.18 0.28
C GLY A 225 8.17 -0.77 -0.19
N ASP A 226 7.72 -0.47 -1.40
CA ASP A 226 7.92 0.81 -2.09
C ASP A 226 6.61 1.61 -2.14
N THR A 227 5.50 0.91 -1.97
CA THR A 227 4.17 1.48 -1.76
C THR A 227 3.32 0.48 -0.99
N MET A 228 2.32 0.94 -0.25
CA MET A 228 1.50 0.05 0.57
C MET A 228 0.00 0.32 0.42
N ARG A 229 -0.80 -0.71 0.69
CA ARG A 229 -2.23 -0.58 0.99
C ARG A 229 -2.58 -1.52 2.14
N ILE A 230 -3.25 -0.98 3.15
CA ILE A 230 -3.98 -1.77 4.14
C ILE A 230 -5.36 -2.09 3.57
N SER A 231 -5.81 -3.34 3.69
CA SER A 231 -7.12 -3.76 3.17
C SER A 231 -8.06 -4.03 4.34
N LEU A 232 -8.99 -3.11 4.62
CA LEU A 232 -9.98 -3.27 5.69
C LEU A 232 -11.39 -3.36 5.10
N THR A 233 -12.24 -4.13 5.77
CA THR A 233 -13.68 -4.08 5.49
C THR A 233 -14.26 -2.82 6.12
N GLY A 234 -14.85 -1.93 5.30
CA GLY A 234 -15.53 -0.72 5.77
C GLY A 234 -15.11 0.55 5.03
N ASP A 235 -15.00 1.65 5.77
CA ASP A 235 -14.58 2.95 5.25
C ASP A 235 -13.10 2.94 4.83
N PRO A 236 -12.77 3.19 3.54
CA PRO A 236 -11.38 3.21 3.07
C PRO A 236 -10.53 4.29 3.72
N VAL A 237 -11.12 5.34 4.32
CA VAL A 237 -10.36 6.37 5.07
C VAL A 237 -9.61 5.75 6.24
N ARG A 238 -10.19 4.74 6.92
CA ARG A 238 -9.51 4.02 8.01
C ARG A 238 -8.27 3.28 7.52
N GLU A 239 -8.28 2.76 6.29
CA GLU A 239 -7.08 2.13 5.68
C GLU A 239 -5.92 3.12 5.58
N VAL A 240 -6.22 4.36 5.17
CA VAL A 240 -5.23 5.43 4.98
C VAL A 240 -4.65 5.89 6.31
N LEU A 241 -5.51 6.12 7.30
CA LEU A 241 -5.08 6.54 8.64
C LEU A 241 -4.18 5.49 9.29
N LEU A 242 -4.59 4.21 9.29
CA LEU A 242 -3.77 3.14 9.83
C LEU A 242 -2.44 2.95 9.07
N ALA A 243 -2.42 3.23 7.76
CA ALA A 243 -1.19 3.19 6.98
C ALA A 243 -0.22 4.32 7.37
N LYS A 244 -0.74 5.52 7.70
CA LYS A 244 0.07 6.63 8.23
C LYS A 244 0.69 6.24 9.57
N ASP A 245 -0.13 5.72 10.48
CA ASP A 245 0.31 5.31 11.82
C ASP A 245 1.37 4.21 11.74
N LEU A 246 1.16 3.21 10.89
CA LEU A 246 2.13 2.14 10.69
C LEU A 246 3.47 2.66 10.12
N LEU A 247 3.44 3.55 9.13
CA LEU A 247 4.67 4.13 8.58
C LEU A 247 5.42 4.96 9.62
N THR A 248 4.70 5.68 10.48
CA THR A 248 5.29 6.40 11.61
C THR A 248 5.91 5.43 12.63
N ALA A 249 5.17 4.41 13.05
CA ALA A 249 5.63 3.41 14.01
C ALA A 249 6.86 2.61 13.51
N CYS A 250 6.95 2.36 12.20
CA CYS A 250 8.12 1.72 11.58
C CYS A 250 9.26 2.70 11.25
N GLY A 251 9.16 3.98 11.65
CA GLY A 251 10.16 5.01 11.40
C GLY A 251 10.36 5.38 9.92
N LYS A 252 9.40 5.05 9.05
CA LYS A 252 9.40 5.38 7.61
C LYS A 252 8.82 6.76 7.32
N ARG A 253 8.00 7.26 8.24
CA ARG A 253 7.55 8.65 8.33
C ARG A 253 7.86 9.15 9.73
N ARG A 254 8.01 10.45 9.86
CA ARG A 254 8.17 11.08 11.18
C ARG A 254 6.90 11.88 11.46
N ALA A 255 6.26 11.58 12.58
CA ALA A 255 5.33 12.53 13.19
C ALA A 255 6.14 13.69 13.77
N GLY A 256 5.57 14.89 13.83
CA GLY A 256 6.24 16.04 14.41
C GLY A 256 6.52 15.85 15.90
N ILE A 257 5.72 15.01 16.56
CA ILE A 257 5.90 14.59 17.96
C ILE A 257 5.97 13.07 18.03
N ASP A 258 7.08 12.54 18.56
CA ASP A 258 7.23 11.14 18.99
C ASP A 258 6.82 11.05 20.47
N PHE A 259 5.61 10.57 20.72
CA PHE A 259 5.03 10.50 22.06
C PHE A 259 5.33 9.13 22.70
N ILE A 260 6.06 9.13 23.81
CA ILE A 260 6.37 7.93 24.57
C ILE A 260 5.79 8.00 25.97
N SER A 261 5.22 6.88 26.43
CA SER A 261 4.75 6.74 27.81
C SER A 261 5.16 5.39 28.37
N CYS A 262 5.59 5.36 29.64
CA CYS A 262 5.92 4.08 30.27
C CYS A 262 4.67 3.19 30.43
N PRO A 263 4.78 1.86 30.32
CA PRO A 263 3.71 0.98 30.73
C PRO A 263 3.43 1.20 32.22
N THR A 264 2.15 1.37 32.59
CA THR A 264 1.77 1.47 34.00
C THR A 264 2.19 0.20 34.73
N CYS A 265 2.63 0.36 35.98
CA CYS A 265 2.96 -0.75 36.86
C CYS A 265 2.58 -0.41 38.32
N GLY A 266 2.85 -1.33 39.26
CA GLY A 266 2.60 -1.11 40.70
C GLY A 266 3.40 0.05 41.33
N ARG A 267 4.26 0.73 40.57
CA ARG A 267 5.01 1.92 41.00
C ARG A 267 4.40 3.23 40.52
N THR A 268 3.37 3.18 39.67
CA THR A 268 2.73 4.38 39.10
C THR A 268 2.09 5.19 40.22
N GLN A 269 2.45 6.47 40.34
CA GLN A 269 1.98 7.34 41.43
C GLN A 269 0.90 8.33 40.98
N VAL A 270 0.59 8.34 39.68
CA VAL A 270 -0.36 9.25 39.05
C VAL A 270 -1.31 8.48 38.15
N ASP A 271 -2.42 9.12 37.76
CA ASP A 271 -3.28 8.61 36.69
C ASP A 271 -2.61 8.83 35.33
N LEU A 272 -1.58 8.03 35.07
CA LEU A 272 -0.76 8.14 33.87
C LEU A 272 -1.59 7.98 32.58
N PRO A 273 -2.54 7.04 32.46
CA PRO A 273 -3.37 6.93 31.26
C PRO A 273 -4.13 8.22 30.95
N ALA A 274 -4.83 8.79 31.93
CA ALA A 274 -5.58 10.03 31.72
C ALA A 274 -4.67 11.21 31.36
N ILE A 275 -3.50 11.33 32.00
CA ILE A 275 -2.52 12.38 31.70
C ILE A 275 -1.97 12.21 30.28
N ALA A 276 -1.56 11.00 29.92
CA ALA A 276 -0.96 10.70 28.62
C ALA A 276 -1.97 10.97 27.47
N GLU A 277 -3.20 10.47 27.58
CA GLU A 277 -4.25 10.70 26.58
C GLU A 277 -4.59 12.18 26.41
N ASN A 278 -4.63 12.95 27.51
CA ASN A 278 -4.89 14.38 27.45
C ASN A 278 -3.76 15.16 26.79
N ILE A 279 -2.50 14.82 27.09
CA ILE A 279 -1.33 15.46 26.49
C ILE A 279 -1.25 15.11 25.00
N GLU A 280 -1.37 13.83 24.64
CA GLU A 280 -1.33 13.36 23.24
C GLU A 280 -2.39 14.10 22.40
N ARG A 281 -3.64 14.19 22.90
CA ARG A 281 -4.72 14.91 22.23
C ARG A 281 -4.44 16.41 22.08
N ALA A 282 -3.91 17.05 23.13
CA ALA A 282 -3.60 18.48 23.11
C ALA A 282 -2.43 18.81 22.16
N LEU A 283 -1.50 17.87 22.00
CA LEU A 283 -0.32 18.03 21.16
C LEU A 283 -0.55 17.69 19.68
N GLN A 284 -1.65 17.01 19.33
CA GLN A 284 -1.94 16.60 17.95
C GLN A 284 -1.85 17.75 16.92
N PRO A 285 -2.45 18.94 17.13
CA PRO A 285 -2.33 20.05 16.17
C PRO A 285 -0.89 20.55 16.01
N LEU A 286 -0.10 20.51 17.10
CA LEU A 286 1.31 20.89 17.08
C LEU A 286 2.15 19.83 16.34
N SER A 287 1.86 18.54 16.53
CA SER A 287 2.53 17.43 15.84
C SER A 287 2.38 17.56 14.32
N GLU A 288 1.19 17.88 13.84
CA GLU A 288 0.92 18.11 12.41
C GLU A 288 1.70 19.31 11.87
N LYS A 289 1.73 20.41 12.61
CA LYS A 289 2.50 21.61 12.25
C LYS A 289 4.00 21.34 12.21
N LEU A 290 4.54 20.70 13.23
CA LEU A 290 5.97 20.37 13.31
C LEU A 290 6.37 19.43 12.16
N ALA A 291 5.56 18.41 11.87
CA ALA A 291 5.79 17.53 10.73
C ALA A 291 5.85 18.30 9.40
N ALA A 292 4.93 19.27 9.19
CA ALA A 292 4.91 20.12 8.00
C ALA A 292 6.14 21.04 7.90
N GLU A 293 6.67 21.49 9.04
CA GLU A 293 7.91 22.30 9.14
C GLU A 293 9.19 21.45 9.06
N GLY A 294 9.09 20.12 8.99
CA GLY A 294 10.25 19.22 9.04
C GLY A 294 10.96 19.23 10.41
N ARG A 295 10.23 19.59 11.47
CA ARG A 295 10.71 19.64 12.85
C ARG A 295 10.13 18.46 13.62
N PHE A 296 10.93 17.93 14.54
CA PHE A 296 10.60 16.72 15.28
C PHE A 296 11.03 16.90 16.72
N ILE A 297 10.11 16.63 17.64
CA ILE A 297 10.39 16.59 19.07
C ILE A 297 9.91 15.26 19.64
N LYS A 298 10.55 14.79 20.71
CA LYS A 298 10.13 13.63 21.47
C LYS A 298 9.53 14.09 22.79
N VAL A 299 8.33 13.62 23.11
CA VAL A 299 7.65 13.96 24.38
C VAL A 299 7.50 12.70 25.21
N ALA A 300 8.00 12.73 26.43
CA ALA A 300 7.95 11.61 27.38
C ALA A 300 7.02 11.89 28.55
N VAL A 301 6.06 10.98 28.79
CA VAL A 301 5.13 11.06 29.94
C VAL A 301 5.28 9.82 30.82
N MET A 302 5.72 10.02 32.05
CA MET A 302 6.20 8.94 32.92
C MET A 302 5.42 8.88 34.24
N GLY A 303 5.09 7.68 34.70
CA GLY A 303 4.24 7.46 35.86
C GLY A 303 4.95 7.37 37.21
N CYS A 304 6.28 7.28 37.22
CA CYS A 304 7.07 7.20 38.45
C CYS A 304 8.53 7.68 38.24
N ALA A 305 9.22 7.96 39.35
CA ALA A 305 10.60 8.46 39.34
C ALA A 305 11.69 7.39 39.04
N VAL A 306 11.33 6.10 38.94
CA VAL A 306 12.32 5.01 38.80
C VAL A 306 12.87 4.95 37.37
N ASN A 307 12.01 4.65 36.39
CA ASN A 307 12.41 4.62 34.98
C ASN A 307 12.20 5.97 34.29
N GLY A 308 11.36 6.85 34.86
CA GLY A 308 10.97 8.10 34.23
C GLY A 308 12.14 8.99 33.81
N PRO A 309 13.11 9.30 34.70
CA PRO A 309 14.26 10.13 34.33
C PRO A 309 15.16 9.51 33.25
N GLY A 310 15.27 8.18 33.20
CA GLY A 310 16.08 7.49 32.21
C GLY A 310 15.42 7.48 30.83
N GLU A 311 14.13 7.16 30.76
CA GLU A 311 13.37 7.10 29.52
C GLU A 311 13.09 8.50 28.94
N ALA A 312 12.94 9.53 29.81
CA ALA A 312 12.75 10.92 29.40
C ALA A 312 14.06 11.67 29.07
N ARG A 313 15.23 11.07 29.31
CA ARG A 313 16.52 11.73 29.09
C ARG A 313 16.74 12.13 27.62
N GLU A 314 16.22 11.32 26.71
CA GLU A 314 16.33 11.52 25.26
C GLU A 314 15.10 12.24 24.68
N ALA A 315 14.21 12.77 25.53
CA ALA A 315 13.05 13.57 25.13
C ALA A 315 13.37 15.07 25.21
N ASP A 316 12.67 15.87 24.38
CA ASP A 316 12.76 17.34 24.30
C ASP A 316 11.84 18.02 25.31
#